data_AF-A0A0D8IAB0-F1
#
_entry.id   AF-A0A0D8IAB0-F1
#
_cell.length_a   1.000
_cell.length_b   1.000
_cell.length_c   1.000
_cell.angle_alpha   90.00
_cell.angle_beta   90.00
_cell.angle_gamma   90.00
#
_symmetry.space_group_name_H-M   'P 1'
#
loop_
_entity.id
_entity.type
_entity.pdbx_description
1 polymer ?
#
loop_
_entity_poly.entity_id
_entity_poly.type
_entity_poly.pdbx_seq_one_letter_code
_entity_poly.pdbx_strand_id
1 'polypeptide(L)'
;MKLYNKKIEIISSIPGRIRLNIEGLSKEEKLGYQVVCLFQELRGTKNVSFSRITGNILVLYNEDCLNEGKIIEHIKNFDFTKCLEVLPWTTGESIGKIISKSLNPFHLIGKKYSEKIYKTEYILSKRLIKVGFLLGLALFIFTSYSMNILSIGILAYPGILFAIASATYYYTAEIFKYHSIFIKKSETLGLMGRTTDIFIQDQVLLKEEKGNSILLEKDFSKAELQRCIVLGKINKPVTTEGETIIQELRKYGILNITLYTRKKDVLTEYLAYYLGIEDIHHLSDEEGPMAKESSNGVKLLVIQEDLIEDTRKTPRDVTIIIPKKLSKKIRSQEVVLLQKEFIRFPQILQLSGSIDELITRSQVTAVTINVIALFLTIMRQIHPFTALSIYGMNMFAQLIILQNNTQREKGVLYNAYE
;
A
#
# COMPACT_ATOMS: atom_id res chain seq x y z
N MET A 1 10.12 28.40 3.58
CA MET A 1 10.04 29.05 4.91
C MET A 1 11.15 28.44 5.76
N LYS A 2 12.17 29.21 6.16
CA LYS A 2 13.34 28.69 6.92
C LYS A 2 12.92 28.44 8.38
N LEU A 3 13.22 27.25 8.91
CA LEU A 3 12.79 26.76 10.23
C LEU A 3 13.79 27.04 11.36
N TYR A 4 14.58 28.11 11.25
CA TYR A 4 15.78 28.31 12.06
C TYR A 4 15.57 28.54 13.58
N ASN A 5 14.33 28.55 14.11
CA ASN A 5 14.06 28.95 15.50
C ASN A 5 13.00 28.11 16.25
N LYS A 6 12.64 26.92 15.77
CA LYS A 6 11.62 26.12 16.48
C LYS A 6 12.23 25.38 17.66
N LYS A 7 11.69 25.58 18.87
CA LYS A 7 12.16 24.90 20.08
C LYS A 7 11.84 23.41 20.00
N ILE A 8 12.85 22.58 20.28
CA ILE A 8 12.72 21.13 20.45
C ILE A 8 12.79 20.86 21.94
N GLU A 9 11.75 20.23 22.48
CA GLU A 9 11.67 19.87 23.89
C GLU A 9 11.59 18.35 24.04
N ILE A 10 12.40 17.78 24.93
CA ILE A 10 12.36 16.36 25.24
C ILE A 10 11.31 16.17 26.33
N ILE A 11 10.21 15.53 25.99
CA ILE A 11 9.14 15.23 26.95
C ILE A 11 9.54 14.05 27.83
N SER A 12 10.12 13.03 27.22
CA SER A 12 10.58 11.84 27.93
C SER A 12 11.66 11.13 27.13
N SER A 13 12.69 10.63 27.80
CA SER A 13 13.70 9.77 27.21
C SER A 13 13.92 8.57 28.12
N ILE A 14 13.81 7.38 27.56
CA ILE A 14 14.23 6.12 28.18
C ILE A 14 15.08 5.36 27.15
N PRO A 15 15.91 4.41 27.59
CA PRO A 15 16.66 3.56 26.66
C PRO A 15 15.71 2.96 25.59
N GLY A 16 16.10 3.14 24.32
CA GLY A 16 15.36 2.66 23.16
C GLY A 16 14.10 3.47 22.79
N ARG A 17 13.76 4.54 23.52
CA ARG A 17 12.57 5.36 23.25
C ARG A 17 12.74 6.82 23.68
N ILE A 18 12.56 7.74 22.73
CA ILE A 18 12.53 9.19 23.00
C ILE A 18 11.23 9.82 22.50
N ARG A 19 10.66 10.72 23.30
CA ARG A 19 9.49 11.51 22.96
C ARG A 19 9.86 12.99 22.94
N LEU A 20 9.62 13.61 21.80
CA LEU A 20 9.99 14.98 21.49
C LEU A 20 8.73 15.80 21.23
N ASN A 21 8.72 17.05 21.65
CA ASN A 21 7.82 18.08 21.14
C ASN A 21 8.61 19.02 20.24
N ILE A 22 8.10 19.27 19.04
CA ILE A 22 8.66 20.29 18.16
C ILE A 22 7.61 21.38 18.00
N GLU A 23 8.00 22.61 18.28
CA GLU A 23 7.10 23.74 18.19
C GLU A 23 6.45 23.84 16.81
N GLY A 24 5.18 24.22 16.74
CA GLY A 24 4.45 24.41 15.49
C GLY A 24 4.21 23.14 14.63
N LEU A 25 4.66 21.94 15.05
CA LEU A 25 4.36 20.70 14.34
C LEU A 25 2.86 20.35 14.35
N SER A 26 2.14 20.75 15.41
CA SER A 26 0.70 20.57 15.52
C SER A 26 -0.10 21.41 14.50
N LYS A 27 0.47 22.54 14.06
CA LYS A 27 -0.16 23.48 13.11
C LYS A 27 0.14 23.14 11.65
N GLU A 28 1.24 22.45 11.38
CA GLU A 28 1.71 22.14 10.03
C GLU A 28 1.93 20.63 9.86
N GLU A 29 0.92 19.93 9.36
CA GLU A 29 0.97 18.47 9.14
C GLU A 29 2.10 18.06 8.17
N LYS A 30 2.38 18.90 7.17
CA LYS A 30 3.49 18.69 6.23
C LYS A 30 4.84 18.65 6.95
N LEU A 31 5.02 19.48 7.98
CA LEU A 31 6.23 19.50 8.79
C LEU A 31 6.35 18.24 9.65
N GLY A 32 5.24 17.79 10.24
CA GLY A 32 5.23 16.55 11.01
C GLY A 32 5.66 15.34 10.18
N TYR A 33 5.16 15.27 8.94
CA TYR A 33 5.56 14.25 7.98
C TYR A 33 7.05 14.35 7.61
N GLN A 34 7.52 15.56 7.30
CA GLN A 34 8.92 15.80 7.00
C GLN A 34 9.82 15.31 8.11
N VAL A 35 9.51 15.60 9.37
CA VAL A 35 10.28 15.13 10.52
C VAL A 35 10.31 13.60 10.62
N VAL A 36 9.19 12.93 10.35
CA VAL A 36 9.14 11.45 10.35
C VAL A 36 10.11 10.87 9.31
N CYS A 37 10.11 11.40 8.09
CA CYS A 37 11.02 10.96 7.03
C CYS A 37 12.50 11.10 7.41
N LEU A 38 12.85 12.10 8.22
CA LEU A 38 14.24 12.30 8.66
C LEU A 38 14.69 11.24 9.63
N PHE A 39 13.86 10.94 10.61
CA PHE A 39 14.21 9.90 11.57
C PHE A 39 14.31 8.52 10.91
N GLN A 40 13.60 8.30 9.79
CA GLN A 40 13.73 7.08 9.01
C GLN A 40 15.08 6.95 8.29
N GLU A 41 15.79 8.06 8.02
CA GLU A 41 17.13 8.02 7.43
C GLU A 41 18.22 7.68 8.47
N LEU A 42 17.90 7.79 9.76
CA LEU A 42 18.81 7.46 10.84
C LEU A 42 18.91 5.95 11.05
N ARG A 43 20.11 5.39 10.83
CA ARG A 43 20.41 3.97 11.05
C ARG A 43 20.18 3.59 12.51
N GLY A 44 19.30 2.62 12.74
CA GLY A 44 18.91 2.13 14.07
C GLY A 44 17.56 2.66 14.55
N THR A 45 16.88 3.52 13.81
CA THR A 45 15.50 3.90 14.11
C THR A 45 14.56 2.71 13.86
N LYS A 46 13.81 2.30 14.89
CA LYS A 46 12.83 1.20 14.85
C LYS A 46 11.42 1.67 14.55
N ASN A 47 11.02 2.85 15.01
CA ASN A 47 9.68 3.39 14.75
C ASN A 47 9.68 4.90 14.96
N VAL A 48 8.85 5.62 14.20
CA VAL A 48 8.65 7.04 14.38
C VAL A 48 7.17 7.32 14.22
N SER A 49 6.54 7.85 15.26
CA SER A 49 5.13 8.26 15.20
C SER A 49 4.98 9.73 15.52
N PHE A 50 4.12 10.41 14.77
CA PHE A 50 3.82 11.83 14.94
C PHE A 50 2.35 12.01 15.31
N SER A 51 2.09 12.81 16.34
CA SER A 51 0.75 13.22 16.75
C SER A 51 0.46 14.64 16.28
N ARG A 52 -0.44 14.80 15.30
CA ARG A 52 -0.92 16.12 14.85
C ARG A 52 -1.57 16.92 15.96
N ILE A 53 -2.29 16.26 16.86
CA ILE A 53 -3.02 16.92 17.96
C ILE A 53 -2.03 17.58 18.92
N THR A 54 -0.98 16.85 19.30
CA THR A 54 -0.08 17.30 20.38
C THR A 54 1.24 17.87 19.87
N GLY A 55 1.56 17.73 18.58
CA GLY A 55 2.87 18.06 18.04
C GLY A 55 3.99 17.12 18.47
N ASN A 56 3.65 16.03 19.17
CA ASN A 56 4.61 15.11 19.74
C ASN A 56 5.10 14.11 18.70
N ILE A 57 6.38 13.78 18.78
CA ILE A 57 7.01 12.70 18.03
C ILE A 57 7.52 11.67 19.03
N LEU A 58 7.25 10.40 18.76
CA LEU A 58 7.81 9.28 19.48
C LEU A 58 8.74 8.52 18.55
N VAL A 59 10.01 8.41 18.92
CA VAL A 59 11.02 7.63 18.21
C VAL A 59 11.38 6.42 19.06
N LEU A 60 11.22 5.22 18.50
CA LEU A 60 11.80 3.98 19.02
C LEU A 60 13.09 3.72 18.25
N TYR A 61 14.15 3.33 18.95
CA TYR A 61 15.47 3.13 18.33
C TYR A 61 16.23 1.96 18.97
N ASN A 62 17.19 1.41 18.23
CA ASN A 62 18.15 0.45 18.73
C ASN A 62 19.28 1.20 19.46
N GLU A 63 19.44 0.89 20.74
CA GLU A 63 20.45 1.48 21.63
C GLU A 63 21.89 1.19 21.17
N ASP A 64 22.10 0.06 20.48
CA ASP A 64 23.42 -0.32 19.95
C ASP A 64 23.89 0.61 18.82
N CYS A 65 22.95 1.28 18.14
CA CYS A 65 23.21 2.09 16.95
C CYS A 65 23.01 3.60 17.21
N LEU A 66 21.98 3.95 17.98
CA LEU A 66 21.51 5.32 18.20
C LEU A 66 21.41 5.61 19.70
N ASN A 67 21.68 6.87 20.04
CA ASN A 67 21.44 7.41 21.37
C ASN A 67 20.75 8.77 21.28
N GLU A 68 20.22 9.24 22.40
CA GLU A 68 19.52 10.52 22.51
C GLU A 68 20.31 11.70 21.94
N GLY A 69 21.61 11.79 22.24
CA GLY A 69 22.48 12.87 21.75
C GLY A 69 22.53 12.93 20.23
N LYS A 70 22.76 11.79 19.56
CA LYS A 70 22.77 11.70 18.10
C LYS A 70 21.43 12.05 17.48
N ILE A 71 20.33 11.63 18.11
CA ILE A 71 18.96 11.95 17.65
C ILE A 71 18.76 13.47 17.68
N ILE A 72 19.10 14.14 18.80
CA ILE A 72 18.92 15.59 18.96
C ILE A 72 19.81 16.36 17.98
N GLU A 73 21.08 15.96 17.85
CA GLU A 73 22.04 16.59 16.94
C GLU A 73 21.56 16.52 15.49
N HIS A 74 21.03 15.37 15.07
CA HIS A 74 20.52 15.19 13.72
C HIS A 74 19.34 16.12 13.43
N ILE A 75 18.41 16.30 14.37
CA ILE A 75 17.27 17.22 14.19
C ILE A 75 17.74 18.68 14.15
N LYS A 76 18.67 19.07 15.03
CA LYS A 76 19.17 20.45 15.12
C LYS A 76 19.92 20.88 13.87
N ASN A 77 20.69 19.97 13.28
CA ASN A 77 21.46 20.21 12.08
C ASN A 77 20.64 20.06 10.79
N PHE A 78 19.36 19.70 10.92
CA PHE A 78 18.55 19.41 9.76
C PHE A 78 18.00 20.68 9.11
N ASP A 79 18.30 20.83 7.82
CA ASP A 79 17.75 21.90 6.99
C ASP A 79 16.39 21.51 6.42
N PHE A 80 15.33 21.91 7.12
CA PHE A 80 13.95 21.71 6.69
C PHE A 80 13.59 22.38 5.35
N THR A 81 14.44 23.24 4.80
CA THR A 81 14.23 23.77 3.44
C THR A 81 14.69 22.83 2.34
N LYS A 82 15.53 21.83 2.67
CA LYS A 82 15.93 20.74 1.77
C LYS A 82 14.96 19.56 1.79
N CYS A 83 13.95 19.60 2.67
CA CYS A 83 12.92 18.58 2.67
C CYS A 83 12.24 18.50 1.31
N LEU A 84 12.17 17.27 0.81
CA LEU A 84 11.41 16.84 -0.36
C LEU A 84 10.09 17.62 -0.44
N GLU A 85 9.78 18.17 -1.62
CA GLU A 85 8.40 18.57 -1.94
C GLU A 85 7.54 17.33 -1.73
N VAL A 86 6.89 17.26 -0.57
CA VAL A 86 5.94 16.19 -0.26
C VAL A 86 4.90 16.26 -1.37
N LEU A 87 4.85 15.22 -2.20
CA LEU A 87 3.86 15.11 -3.26
C LEU A 87 2.50 15.43 -2.63
N PRO A 88 1.72 16.37 -3.20
CA PRO A 88 0.43 16.73 -2.64
C PRO A 88 -0.40 15.45 -2.52
N TRP A 89 -0.65 15.05 -1.28
CA TRP A 89 -1.52 13.93 -1.01
C TRP A 89 -2.91 14.29 -1.48
N THR A 90 -3.41 13.54 -2.45
CA THR A 90 -4.71 13.77 -3.06
C THR A 90 -5.72 12.69 -2.67
N THR A 91 -5.70 12.22 -1.43
CA THR A 91 -6.96 11.78 -0.83
C THR A 91 -7.71 13.03 -0.39
N GLY A 92 -8.27 13.78 -1.35
CA GLY A 92 -9.17 14.91 -1.08
C GLY A 92 -10.49 14.49 -0.41
N GLU A 93 -10.54 13.30 0.19
CA GLU A 93 -11.73 12.66 0.72
C GLU A 93 -11.46 12.29 2.19
N SER A 94 -12.26 12.86 3.08
CA SER A 94 -12.26 12.45 4.49
C SER A 94 -12.91 11.08 4.65
N ILE A 95 -12.56 10.37 5.72
CA ILE A 95 -13.18 9.08 6.06
C ILE A 95 -14.71 9.16 6.11
N GLY A 96 -15.28 10.27 6.60
CA GLY A 96 -16.73 10.49 6.61
C GLY A 96 -17.35 10.55 5.22
N LYS A 97 -16.64 11.15 4.25
CA LYS A 97 -17.07 11.18 2.84
C LYS A 97 -16.98 9.80 2.18
N ILE A 98 -15.97 9.01 2.54
CA ILE A 98 -15.79 7.64 2.06
C ILE A 98 -16.92 6.75 2.57
N ILE A 99 -17.24 6.82 3.86
CA ILE A 99 -18.32 6.06 4.48
C ILE A 99 -19.68 6.50 3.90
N SER A 100 -19.93 7.80 3.77
CA SER A 100 -21.22 8.28 3.24
C SER A 100 -21.46 7.87 1.79
N LYS A 101 -20.42 7.84 0.96
CA LYS A 101 -20.50 7.27 -0.41
C LYS A 101 -20.79 5.77 -0.38
N SER A 102 -20.11 5.02 0.48
CA SER A 102 -20.27 3.57 0.59
C SER A 102 -21.67 3.17 1.10
N LEU A 103 -22.27 4.02 1.91
CA LEU A 103 -23.62 3.88 2.41
C LEU A 103 -24.70 4.40 1.46
N ASN A 104 -24.35 5.08 0.38
CA ASN A 104 -25.32 5.61 -0.56
C ASN A 104 -25.78 4.52 -1.56
N PRO A 105 -27.05 4.10 -1.53
CA PRO A 105 -27.54 3.01 -2.39
C PRO A 105 -27.41 3.33 -3.88
N PHE A 106 -27.54 4.61 -4.25
CA PHE A 106 -27.37 5.05 -5.65
C PHE A 106 -25.93 4.96 -6.15
N HIS A 107 -24.93 4.97 -5.25
CA HIS A 107 -23.54 4.71 -5.64
C HIS A 107 -23.27 3.23 -5.94
N LEU A 108 -23.96 2.33 -5.24
CA LEU A 108 -23.78 0.89 -5.38
C LEU A 108 -24.46 0.32 -6.63
N ILE A 109 -25.68 0.81 -6.93
CA ILE A 109 -26.48 0.34 -8.07
C ILE A 109 -25.81 0.66 -9.42
N GLY A 110 -25.10 1.78 -9.52
CA GLY A 110 -24.45 2.23 -10.76
C GLY A 110 -23.06 1.64 -11.03
N LYS A 111 -22.60 0.63 -10.27
CA LYS A 111 -21.22 0.11 -10.34
C LYS A 111 -20.13 1.20 -10.32
N LYS A 112 -20.30 2.22 -9.47
CA LYS A 112 -19.32 3.33 -9.40
C LYS A 112 -17.97 2.90 -8.82
N TYR A 113 -17.95 1.81 -8.06
CA TYR A 113 -16.71 1.18 -7.61
C TYR A 113 -16.15 0.27 -8.70
N SER A 114 -14.83 0.28 -8.88
CA SER A 114 -14.17 -0.59 -9.86
C SER A 114 -14.47 -2.06 -9.53
N GLU A 115 -15.13 -2.78 -10.44
CA GLU A 115 -15.42 -4.21 -10.27
C GLU A 115 -14.16 -5.05 -10.07
N LYS A 116 -13.02 -4.58 -10.59
CA LYS A 116 -11.74 -5.26 -10.42
C LYS A 116 -11.25 -5.19 -8.97
N ILE A 117 -11.42 -4.04 -8.32
CA ILE A 117 -11.01 -3.82 -6.92
C ILE A 117 -12.01 -4.47 -5.96
N TYR A 118 -13.31 -4.25 -6.20
CA TYR A 118 -14.37 -4.63 -5.27
C TYR A 118 -15.12 -5.91 -5.67
N LYS A 119 -14.44 -6.81 -6.41
CA LYS A 119 -15.04 -8.05 -6.93
C LYS A 119 -15.69 -8.87 -5.82
N THR A 120 -14.98 -9.04 -4.70
CA THR A 120 -15.42 -9.82 -3.53
C THR A 120 -16.65 -9.19 -2.90
N GLU A 121 -16.66 -7.87 -2.72
CA GLU A 121 -17.76 -7.10 -2.17
C GLU A 121 -19.00 -7.22 -3.06
N TYR A 122 -18.85 -7.13 -4.38
CA TYR A 122 -19.97 -7.33 -5.31
C TYR A 122 -20.53 -8.76 -5.23
N ILE A 123 -19.69 -9.79 -5.13
CA ILE A 123 -20.13 -11.19 -4.99
C ILE A 123 -20.89 -11.37 -3.68
N LEU A 124 -20.35 -10.89 -2.56
CA LEU A 124 -20.99 -10.95 -1.25
C LEU A 124 -22.30 -10.15 -1.22
N SER A 125 -22.32 -8.98 -1.85
CA SER A 125 -23.52 -8.13 -1.96
C SER A 125 -24.66 -8.85 -2.66
N LYS A 126 -24.39 -9.50 -3.80
CA LYS A 126 -25.40 -10.28 -4.52
C LYS A 126 -25.97 -11.40 -3.67
N ARG A 127 -25.12 -12.10 -2.89
CA ARG A 127 -25.55 -13.16 -1.97
C ARG A 127 -26.40 -12.60 -0.83
N LEU A 128 -25.97 -11.51 -0.19
CA LEU A 128 -26.69 -10.88 0.92
C LEU A 128 -28.06 -10.35 0.47
N ILE A 129 -28.12 -9.65 -0.66
CA ILE A 129 -29.39 -9.15 -1.23
C ILE A 129 -30.31 -10.32 -1.57
N LYS A 130 -29.80 -11.41 -2.16
CA LYS A 130 -30.61 -12.59 -2.49
C LYS A 130 -31.22 -13.22 -1.23
N VAL A 131 -30.43 -13.38 -0.17
CA VAL A 131 -30.93 -13.88 1.13
C VAL A 131 -31.98 -12.94 1.71
N GLY A 132 -31.71 -11.63 1.74
CA GLY A 132 -32.67 -10.63 2.20
C GLY A 132 -33.98 -10.64 1.42
N PHE A 133 -33.91 -10.71 0.09
CA PHE A 133 -35.09 -10.78 -0.77
C PHE A 133 -35.93 -12.04 -0.53
N LEU A 134 -35.29 -13.22 -0.46
CA LEU A 134 -35.98 -14.48 -0.20
C LEU A 134 -36.69 -14.46 1.17
N LEU A 135 -36.00 -13.98 2.21
CA LEU A 135 -36.56 -13.86 3.55
C LEU A 135 -37.68 -12.82 3.61
N GLY A 136 -37.52 -11.68 2.93
CA GLY A 136 -38.52 -10.63 2.84
C GLY A 136 -39.80 -11.10 2.14
N LEU A 137 -39.66 -11.83 1.04
CA LEU A 137 -40.79 -12.40 0.30
C LEU A 137 -41.54 -13.45 1.15
N ALA A 138 -40.82 -14.38 1.77
CA ALA A 138 -41.42 -15.38 2.64
C ALA A 138 -42.22 -14.71 3.77
N LEU A 139 -41.62 -13.76 4.49
CA LEU A 139 -42.30 -13.05 5.57
C LEU A 139 -43.49 -12.22 5.11
N PHE A 140 -43.41 -11.57 3.95
CA PHE A 140 -44.52 -10.81 3.40
C PHE A 140 -45.74 -11.70 3.13
N ILE A 141 -45.51 -12.88 2.54
CA ILE A 141 -46.57 -13.85 2.24
C ILE A 141 -47.22 -14.37 3.53
N PHE A 142 -46.43 -14.67 4.56
CA PHE A 142 -46.95 -15.28 5.80
C PHE A 142 -47.51 -14.29 6.82
N THR A 143 -47.01 -13.05 6.85
CA THR A 143 -47.33 -12.10 7.94
C THR A 143 -47.93 -10.80 7.46
N SER A 144 -47.83 -10.47 6.16
CA SER A 144 -48.23 -9.18 5.57
C SER A 144 -47.72 -7.94 6.31
N TYR A 145 -46.65 -8.07 7.10
CA TYR A 145 -46.16 -7.02 7.98
C TYR A 145 -45.02 -6.23 7.33
N SER A 146 -45.35 -5.05 6.77
CA SER A 146 -44.42 -4.21 6.00
C SER A 146 -43.19 -3.74 6.77
N MET A 147 -43.29 -3.57 8.10
CA MET A 147 -42.15 -3.16 8.93
C MET A 147 -41.04 -4.23 9.01
N ASN A 148 -41.39 -5.52 8.89
CA ASN A 148 -40.37 -6.58 8.82
C ASN A 148 -39.60 -6.51 7.50
N ILE A 149 -40.27 -6.17 6.40
CA ILE A 149 -39.60 -5.97 5.10
C ILE A 149 -38.59 -4.82 5.19
N LEU A 150 -38.95 -3.72 5.84
CA LEU A 150 -38.05 -2.58 6.02
C LEU A 150 -36.80 -2.98 6.83
N SER A 151 -37.00 -3.73 7.93
CA SER A 151 -35.90 -4.25 8.76
C SER A 151 -34.95 -5.16 7.96
N ILE A 152 -35.52 -6.03 7.14
CA ILE A 152 -34.76 -6.92 6.25
C ILE A 152 -33.99 -6.13 5.20
N GLY A 153 -34.62 -5.11 4.61
CA GLY A 153 -33.97 -4.22 3.66
C GLY A 153 -32.76 -3.51 4.25
N ILE A 154 -32.87 -3.02 5.50
CA ILE A 154 -31.76 -2.40 6.23
C ILE A 154 -30.62 -3.40 6.47
N LEU A 155 -30.93 -4.58 7.00
CA LEU A 155 -29.91 -5.58 7.37
C LEU A 155 -29.24 -6.25 6.17
N ALA A 156 -29.98 -6.41 5.06
CA ALA A 156 -29.46 -6.97 3.82
C ALA A 156 -28.74 -5.94 2.94
N TYR A 157 -28.70 -4.67 3.35
CA TYR A 157 -28.06 -3.62 2.58
C TYR A 157 -26.53 -3.82 2.52
N PRO A 158 -25.91 -3.88 1.32
CA PRO A 158 -24.49 -4.23 1.20
C PRO A 158 -23.51 -3.10 1.52
N GLY A 159 -23.96 -1.88 1.82
CA GLY A 159 -23.07 -0.72 1.98
C GLY A 159 -21.97 -0.90 3.04
N ILE A 160 -22.20 -1.77 4.04
CA ILE A 160 -21.22 -2.13 5.07
C ILE A 160 -19.96 -2.78 4.48
N LEU A 161 -20.09 -3.60 3.42
CA LEU A 161 -18.96 -4.27 2.77
C LEU A 161 -18.01 -3.26 2.15
N PHE A 162 -18.56 -2.30 1.40
CA PHE A 162 -17.82 -1.24 0.73
C PHE A 162 -17.24 -0.24 1.75
N ALA A 163 -17.97 0.05 2.83
CA ALA A 163 -17.49 0.94 3.89
C ALA A 163 -16.26 0.33 4.59
N ILE A 164 -16.32 -0.95 4.95
CA ILE A 164 -15.21 -1.70 5.56
C ILE A 164 -13.97 -1.68 4.65
N ALA A 165 -14.11 -2.03 3.37
CA ALA A 165 -12.99 -2.06 2.44
C ALA A 165 -12.38 -0.67 2.21
N SER A 166 -13.21 0.32 1.83
CA SER A 166 -12.74 1.66 1.49
C SER A 166 -12.14 2.42 2.67
N ALA A 167 -12.69 2.26 3.89
CA ALA A 167 -12.12 2.84 5.09
C ALA A 167 -10.77 2.20 5.45
N THR A 168 -10.64 0.89 5.29
CA THR A 168 -9.37 0.20 5.56
C THR A 168 -8.29 0.61 4.59
N TYR A 169 -8.60 0.70 3.29
CA TYR A 169 -7.67 1.26 2.30
C TYR A 169 -7.26 2.69 2.65
N TYR A 170 -8.19 3.51 3.14
CA TYR A 170 -7.86 4.86 3.63
C TYR A 170 -6.89 4.82 4.81
N TYR A 171 -7.16 4.04 5.86
CA TYR A 171 -6.27 3.92 7.02
C TYR A 171 -4.88 3.40 6.65
N THR A 172 -4.81 2.49 5.68
CA THR A 172 -3.55 1.91 5.20
C THR A 172 -2.74 2.93 4.40
N ALA A 173 -3.39 3.68 3.50
CA ALA A 173 -2.75 4.75 2.76
C ALA A 173 -2.18 5.83 3.70
N GLU A 174 -2.85 6.10 4.83
CA GLU A 174 -2.35 6.98 5.87
C GLU A 174 -1.06 6.45 6.52
N ILE A 175 -0.91 5.14 6.68
CA ILE A 175 0.34 4.53 7.17
C ILE A 175 1.46 4.72 6.16
N PHE A 176 1.21 4.34 4.91
CA PHE A 176 2.18 4.38 3.83
C PHE A 176 2.73 5.77 3.56
N LYS A 177 1.90 6.80 3.75
CA LYS A 177 2.35 8.18 3.74
C LYS A 177 3.61 8.32 4.59
N TYR A 178 3.59 7.87 5.85
CA TYR A 178 4.71 8.01 6.79
C TYR A 178 5.98 7.27 6.39
N HIS A 179 5.96 6.41 5.37
CA HIS A 179 7.11 5.63 4.87
C HIS A 179 7.59 6.09 3.49
N SER A 180 7.27 7.32 3.08
CA SER A 180 7.61 7.85 1.75
C SER A 180 7.06 7.04 0.58
N ILE A 181 5.92 6.38 0.81
CA ILE A 181 5.14 5.68 -0.20
C ILE A 181 3.90 6.53 -0.47
N PHE A 182 3.80 7.08 -1.67
CA PHE A 182 2.71 7.97 -2.03
C PHE A 182 1.72 7.25 -2.93
N ILE A 183 0.49 7.12 -2.45
CA ILE A 183 -0.60 6.50 -3.21
C ILE A 183 -1.63 7.57 -3.56
N LYS A 184 -1.96 7.67 -4.85
CA LYS A 184 -2.94 8.64 -5.35
C LYS A 184 -4.37 8.23 -5.04
N LYS A 185 -4.70 6.95 -5.19
CA LYS A 185 -6.01 6.38 -4.86
C LYS A 185 -5.82 5.24 -3.87
N SER A 186 -6.37 5.36 -2.67
CA SER A 186 -6.23 4.33 -1.63
C SER A 186 -6.70 2.95 -2.10
N GLU A 187 -7.70 2.89 -2.97
CA GLU A 187 -8.24 1.65 -3.54
C GLU A 187 -7.20 0.81 -4.30
N THR A 188 -6.11 1.43 -4.80
CA THR A 188 -5.00 0.73 -5.46
C THR A 188 -4.31 -0.26 -4.52
N LEU A 189 -4.40 -0.07 -3.20
CA LEU A 189 -3.88 -1.00 -2.20
C LEU A 189 -4.51 -2.39 -2.29
N GLY A 190 -5.81 -2.47 -2.57
CA GLY A 190 -6.49 -3.77 -2.74
C GLY A 190 -6.02 -4.53 -3.98
N LEU A 191 -5.52 -3.83 -5.00
CA LEU A 191 -4.88 -4.47 -6.14
C LEU A 191 -3.46 -4.92 -5.78
N MET A 192 -2.70 -4.09 -5.06
CA MET A 192 -1.36 -4.45 -4.60
C MET A 192 -1.37 -5.72 -3.74
N GLY A 193 -2.32 -5.86 -2.82
CA GLY A 193 -2.45 -7.06 -1.98
C GLY A 193 -2.80 -8.35 -2.72
N ARG A 194 -3.31 -8.25 -3.96
CA ARG A 194 -3.70 -9.39 -4.82
C ARG A 194 -2.72 -9.62 -5.98
N THR A 195 -1.56 -8.96 -5.94
CA THR A 195 -0.54 -9.05 -6.99
C THR A 195 -0.01 -10.46 -7.08
N THR A 196 -0.06 -11.04 -8.27
CA THR A 196 0.48 -12.37 -8.59
C THR A 196 1.66 -12.28 -9.53
N ASP A 197 1.64 -11.30 -10.42
CA ASP A 197 2.62 -11.13 -11.49
C ASP A 197 3.29 -9.77 -11.33
N ILE A 198 4.62 -9.76 -11.17
CA ILE A 198 5.41 -8.55 -11.00
C ILE A 198 6.33 -8.36 -12.19
N PHE A 199 6.25 -7.20 -12.81
CA PHE A 199 7.12 -6.76 -13.90
C PHE A 199 8.06 -5.71 -13.34
N ILE A 200 9.36 -6.00 -13.23
CA ILE A 200 10.36 -5.08 -12.67
C ILE A 200 11.30 -4.61 -13.77
N GLN A 201 11.46 -3.29 -13.88
CA GLN A 201 12.45 -2.71 -14.79
C GLN A 201 13.87 -3.09 -14.38
N ASP A 202 14.66 -3.56 -15.34
CA ASP A 202 16.07 -3.91 -15.21
C ASP A 202 16.92 -2.85 -14.48
N GLN A 203 16.83 -1.57 -14.87
CA GLN A 203 17.61 -0.48 -14.29
C GLN A 203 17.38 -0.27 -12.79
N VAL A 204 16.22 -0.68 -12.27
CA VAL A 204 15.91 -0.59 -10.84
C VAL A 204 16.76 -1.57 -10.01
N LEU A 205 17.20 -2.67 -10.63
CA LEU A 205 17.97 -3.75 -9.99
C LEU A 205 19.49 -3.61 -10.24
N LEU A 206 19.91 -2.64 -11.06
CA LEU A 206 21.29 -2.42 -11.44
C LEU A 206 21.95 -1.35 -10.58
N LYS A 207 23.25 -1.52 -10.29
CA LYS A 207 24.05 -0.50 -9.61
C LYS A 207 24.26 0.68 -10.55
N GLU A 208 23.92 1.88 -10.09
CA GLU A 208 24.30 3.14 -10.77
C GLU A 208 25.80 3.40 -10.53
N GLU A 209 26.67 2.83 -11.35
CA GLU A 209 28.08 3.22 -11.38
C GLU A 209 28.63 3.41 -12.80
N LYS A 210 29.54 4.36 -12.92
CA LYS A 210 30.38 4.64 -14.10
C LYS A 210 31.14 3.40 -14.62
N GLY A 211 31.20 2.30 -13.87
CA GLY A 211 31.78 1.02 -14.27
C GLY A 211 31.04 0.26 -15.37
N ASN A 212 29.80 0.66 -15.69
CA ASN A 212 29.08 0.14 -16.86
C ASN A 212 29.71 0.59 -18.20
N SER A 213 30.65 1.54 -18.21
CA SER A 213 31.35 1.95 -19.43
C SER A 213 32.19 0.81 -20.04
N ILE A 214 32.84 -0.03 -19.21
CA ILE A 214 33.64 -1.18 -19.70
C ILE A 214 32.73 -2.27 -20.29
N LEU A 215 31.52 -2.40 -19.76
CA LEU A 215 30.47 -3.31 -20.25
C LEU A 215 29.82 -2.84 -21.56
N LEU A 216 29.82 -1.52 -21.81
CA LEU A 216 29.29 -0.91 -23.02
C LEU A 216 30.33 -0.85 -24.17
N GLU A 217 31.62 -0.89 -23.85
CA GLU A 217 32.72 -0.79 -24.84
C GLU A 217 33.24 -2.14 -25.35
N LYS A 218 32.90 -3.27 -24.71
CA LYS A 218 33.32 -4.61 -25.13
C LYS A 218 32.13 -5.53 -25.35
N ASP A 219 32.06 -6.12 -26.54
CA ASP A 219 31.11 -7.20 -26.86
C ASP A 219 31.49 -8.47 -26.08
N PHE A 220 30.95 -8.61 -24.87
CA PHE A 220 31.05 -9.84 -24.10
C PHE A 220 29.94 -10.81 -24.49
N SER A 221 30.25 -12.09 -24.61
CA SER A 221 29.22 -13.14 -24.48
C SER A 221 28.77 -13.28 -23.03
N LYS A 222 27.57 -13.84 -22.79
CA LYS A 222 27.03 -14.10 -21.45
C LYS A 222 28.01 -14.89 -20.57
N ALA A 223 28.65 -15.92 -21.12
CA ALA A 223 29.60 -16.76 -20.39
C ALA A 223 30.89 -16.01 -20.02
N GLU A 224 31.38 -15.14 -20.91
CA GLU A 224 32.57 -14.31 -20.63
C GLU A 224 32.29 -13.27 -19.56
N LEU A 225 31.12 -12.64 -19.60
CA LEU A 225 30.70 -11.70 -18.57
C LEU A 225 30.64 -12.39 -17.20
N GLN A 226 29.99 -13.55 -17.12
CA GLN A 226 29.93 -14.35 -15.90
C GLN A 226 31.34 -14.69 -15.37
N ARG A 227 32.21 -15.15 -16.25
CA ARG A 227 33.60 -15.49 -15.90
C ARG A 227 34.36 -14.27 -15.38
N CYS A 228 34.22 -13.11 -16.01
CA CYS A 228 34.87 -11.88 -15.59
C CYS A 228 34.39 -11.42 -14.20
N ILE A 229 33.10 -11.56 -13.90
CA ILE A 229 32.54 -11.21 -12.58
C ILE A 229 33.04 -12.19 -11.51
N VAL A 230 33.00 -13.51 -11.77
CA VAL A 230 33.47 -14.54 -10.83
C VAL A 230 34.96 -14.40 -10.52
N LEU A 231 35.77 -14.03 -11.52
CA LEU A 231 37.20 -13.78 -11.36
C LEU A 231 37.52 -12.40 -10.75
N GLY A 232 36.51 -11.60 -10.37
CA GLY A 232 36.70 -10.28 -9.77
C GLY A 232 37.24 -9.22 -10.73
N LYS A 233 37.22 -9.47 -12.04
CA LYS A 233 37.68 -8.52 -13.08
C LYS A 233 36.66 -7.42 -13.35
N ILE A 234 35.38 -7.70 -13.09
CA ILE A 234 34.26 -6.78 -13.23
C ILE A 234 33.46 -6.82 -11.93
N ASN A 235 33.08 -5.65 -11.41
CA ASN A 235 32.22 -5.58 -10.24
C ASN A 235 30.84 -6.17 -10.55
N LYS A 236 30.24 -6.82 -9.55
CA LYS A 236 28.89 -7.36 -9.65
C LYS A 236 27.90 -6.23 -10.00
N PRO A 237 27.18 -6.31 -11.14
CA PRO A 237 26.33 -5.22 -11.63
C PRO A 237 24.97 -5.13 -10.92
N VAL A 238 24.56 -6.20 -10.23
CA VAL A 238 23.30 -6.28 -9.47
C VAL A 238 23.46 -5.62 -8.10
N THR A 239 22.44 -4.86 -7.67
CA THR A 239 22.41 -4.28 -6.33
C THR A 239 22.13 -5.37 -5.29
N THR A 240 22.75 -5.25 -4.11
CA THR A 240 22.43 -6.13 -2.96
C THR A 240 20.96 -5.99 -2.57
N GLU A 241 20.41 -4.78 -2.69
CA GLU A 241 18.99 -4.49 -2.45
C GLU A 241 18.09 -5.25 -3.44
N GLY A 242 18.44 -5.26 -4.73
CA GLY A 242 17.71 -6.00 -5.76
C GLY A 242 17.67 -7.50 -5.48
N GLU A 243 18.79 -8.07 -5.04
CA GLU A 243 18.85 -9.49 -4.63
C GLU A 243 17.90 -9.80 -3.46
N THR A 244 17.97 -8.99 -2.41
CA THR A 244 17.11 -9.14 -1.23
C THR A 244 15.64 -9.03 -1.63
N ILE A 245 15.29 -8.06 -2.48
CA ILE A 245 13.90 -7.86 -2.95
C ILE A 245 13.38 -9.10 -3.66
N ILE A 246 14.12 -9.65 -4.64
CA ILE A 246 13.67 -10.85 -5.37
C ILE A 246 13.52 -12.05 -4.43
N GLN A 247 14.45 -12.22 -3.48
CA GLN A 247 14.37 -13.31 -2.51
C GLN A 247 13.15 -13.17 -1.58
N GLU A 248 12.88 -11.98 -1.06
CA GLU A 248 11.74 -11.70 -0.19
C GLU A 248 10.40 -11.86 -0.93
N LEU A 249 10.30 -11.40 -2.18
CA LEU A 249 9.10 -11.60 -3.00
C LEU A 249 8.77 -13.10 -3.16
N ARG A 250 9.80 -13.94 -3.39
CA ARG A 250 9.63 -15.39 -3.47
C ARG A 250 9.21 -16.00 -2.13
N LYS A 251 9.76 -15.54 -1.00
CA LYS A 251 9.34 -15.99 0.34
C LYS A 251 7.86 -15.68 0.59
N TYR A 252 7.35 -14.58 0.04
CA TYR A 252 5.92 -14.22 0.10
C TYR A 252 5.05 -14.94 -0.94
N GLY A 253 5.62 -15.86 -1.73
CA GLY A 253 4.87 -16.67 -2.70
C GLY A 253 4.67 -15.99 -4.06
N ILE A 254 5.33 -14.86 -4.32
CA ILE A 254 5.30 -14.21 -5.63
C ILE A 254 6.41 -14.79 -6.49
N LEU A 255 6.05 -15.77 -7.33
CA LEU A 255 6.98 -16.51 -8.16
C LEU A 255 7.08 -15.95 -9.58
N ASN A 256 5.99 -15.38 -10.09
CA ASN A 256 5.91 -14.84 -11.44
C ASN A 256 6.51 -13.44 -11.47
N ILE A 257 7.85 -13.40 -11.52
CA ILE A 257 8.61 -12.16 -11.66
C ILE A 257 9.14 -12.13 -13.09
N THR A 258 8.81 -11.07 -13.82
CA THR A 258 9.27 -10.83 -15.19
C THR A 258 10.14 -9.60 -15.22
N LEU A 259 11.28 -9.70 -15.89
CA LEU A 259 12.13 -8.55 -16.14
C LEU A 259 11.58 -7.71 -17.28
N TYR A 260 11.48 -6.41 -17.11
CA TYR A 260 10.99 -5.49 -18.13
C TYR A 260 12.14 -4.59 -18.62
N THR A 261 12.44 -4.59 -19.91
CA THR A 261 13.60 -3.85 -20.46
C THR A 261 13.30 -3.12 -21.77
N ARG A 262 14.06 -2.03 -22.01
CA ARG A 262 14.10 -1.31 -23.29
C ARG A 262 14.93 -1.98 -24.37
N LYS A 263 15.95 -2.75 -23.99
CA LYS A 263 16.90 -3.37 -24.90
C LYS A 263 17.33 -4.71 -24.32
N LYS A 264 17.12 -5.77 -25.08
CA LYS A 264 17.70 -7.07 -24.73
C LYS A 264 19.21 -7.02 -24.94
N ASP A 265 19.95 -6.90 -23.84
CA ASP A 265 21.41 -6.92 -23.83
C ASP A 265 21.95 -8.03 -22.92
N VAL A 266 23.26 -8.28 -23.03
CA VAL A 266 23.95 -9.36 -22.29
C VAL A 266 23.85 -9.15 -20.78
N LEU A 267 23.73 -7.90 -20.35
CA LEU A 267 23.62 -7.51 -18.96
C LEU A 267 22.24 -7.82 -18.38
N THR A 268 21.18 -7.59 -19.15
CA THR A 268 19.79 -7.98 -18.87
C THR A 268 19.69 -9.51 -18.76
N GLU A 269 20.29 -10.26 -19.69
CA GLU A 269 20.31 -11.73 -19.65
C GLU A 269 21.12 -12.27 -18.47
N TYR A 270 22.24 -11.63 -18.13
CA TYR A 270 23.01 -11.94 -16.94
C TYR A 270 22.18 -11.70 -15.68
N LEU A 271 21.49 -10.57 -15.59
CA LEU A 271 20.69 -10.20 -14.43
C LEU A 271 19.53 -11.17 -14.22
N ALA A 272 18.82 -11.52 -15.29
CA ALA A 272 17.76 -12.51 -15.25
C ALA A 272 18.29 -13.88 -14.76
N TYR A 273 19.39 -14.36 -15.33
CA TYR A 273 20.04 -15.60 -14.88
C TYR A 273 20.47 -15.53 -13.41
N TYR A 274 21.13 -14.44 -13.01
CA TYR A 274 21.69 -14.27 -11.68
C TYR A 274 20.60 -14.24 -10.60
N LEU A 275 19.48 -13.58 -10.89
CA LEU A 275 18.33 -13.50 -9.98
C LEU A 275 17.39 -14.72 -10.11
N GLY A 276 17.62 -15.61 -11.09
CA GLY A 276 16.74 -16.74 -11.40
C GLY A 276 15.37 -16.32 -11.96
N ILE A 277 15.32 -15.22 -12.69
CA ILE A 277 14.13 -14.72 -13.39
C ILE A 277 14.10 -15.39 -14.76
N GLU A 278 13.05 -16.15 -15.05
CA GLU A 278 12.92 -16.91 -16.30
C GLU A 278 12.44 -16.02 -17.45
N ASP A 279 11.50 -15.12 -17.17
CA ASP A 279 10.86 -14.29 -18.19
C ASP A 279 11.51 -12.92 -18.32
N ILE A 280 11.89 -12.56 -19.55
CA ILE A 280 12.35 -11.23 -19.93
C ILE A 280 11.41 -10.68 -20.99
N HIS A 281 10.86 -9.51 -20.75
CA HIS A 281 9.96 -8.82 -21.65
C HIS A 281 10.59 -7.55 -22.21
N HIS A 282 10.44 -7.37 -23.52
CA HIS A 282 10.99 -6.23 -24.23
C HIS A 282 9.91 -5.23 -24.63
N LEU A 283 10.21 -3.94 -24.50
CA LEU A 283 9.23 -2.87 -24.72
C LEU A 283 8.70 -2.78 -26.16
N SER A 284 9.48 -3.23 -27.16
CA SER A 284 9.07 -3.23 -28.57
C SER A 284 8.22 -4.44 -28.98
N ASP A 285 7.97 -5.38 -28.08
CA ASP A 285 7.16 -6.56 -28.40
C ASP A 285 5.68 -6.12 -28.43
N GLU A 286 5.13 -5.99 -29.65
CA GLU A 286 3.74 -5.51 -29.87
C GLU A 286 2.68 -6.41 -29.20
N GLU A 287 3.04 -7.65 -28.86
CA GLU A 287 2.21 -8.64 -28.16
C GLU A 287 2.92 -9.25 -26.93
N GLY A 288 3.19 -8.43 -25.92
CA GLY A 288 3.81 -8.91 -24.68
C GLY A 288 2.99 -9.93 -23.87
N PRO A 289 3.59 -10.73 -22.97
CA PRO A 289 2.91 -11.57 -21.99
C PRO A 289 2.04 -10.77 -21.00
N MET A 290 2.22 -9.45 -20.93
CA MET A 290 1.25 -8.57 -20.26
C MET A 290 -0.12 -8.54 -21.00
N ALA A 291 -0.14 -8.68 -22.33
CA ALA A 291 -1.35 -8.76 -23.15
C ALA A 291 -1.95 -10.18 -23.24
N LYS A 292 -1.16 -11.23 -22.95
CA LYS A 292 -1.72 -12.59 -22.82
C LYS A 292 -2.64 -12.67 -21.61
N GLU A 293 -3.90 -12.99 -21.91
CA GLU A 293 -5.07 -13.04 -21.03
C GLU A 293 -5.06 -14.23 -20.04
N SER A 294 -3.90 -14.77 -19.66
CA SER A 294 -3.81 -16.11 -19.10
C SER A 294 -3.59 -16.23 -17.58
N SER A 295 -3.76 -15.18 -16.79
CA SER A 295 -3.91 -15.34 -15.34
C SER A 295 -5.02 -14.42 -14.81
N ASN A 296 -5.92 -14.97 -13.99
CA ASN A 296 -6.90 -14.22 -13.18
C ASN A 296 -6.24 -13.31 -12.12
N GLY A 297 -4.94 -13.03 -12.27
CA GLY A 297 -4.06 -12.41 -11.32
C GLY A 297 -3.87 -10.91 -11.57
N VAL A 298 -3.48 -10.17 -10.53
CA VAL A 298 -3.22 -8.74 -10.64
C VAL A 298 -1.78 -8.52 -11.12
N LYS A 299 -1.63 -7.77 -12.22
CA LYS A 299 -0.32 -7.47 -12.83
C LYS A 299 0.21 -6.13 -12.33
N LEU A 300 1.35 -6.15 -11.65
CA LEU A 300 1.99 -4.98 -11.08
C LEU A 300 3.27 -4.63 -11.85
N LEU A 301 3.39 -3.38 -12.28
CA LEU A 301 4.54 -2.87 -13.01
C LEU A 301 5.37 -1.94 -12.12
N VAL A 302 6.65 -2.23 -11.94
CA VAL A 302 7.63 -1.41 -11.22
C VAL A 302 8.61 -0.80 -12.22
N ILE A 303 8.57 0.51 -12.39
CA ILE A 303 9.40 1.23 -13.37
C ILE A 303 10.03 2.47 -12.76
N GLN A 304 11.11 2.90 -13.38
CA GLN A 304 11.76 4.16 -13.14
C GLN A 304 11.09 5.27 -13.99
N GLU A 305 11.18 6.52 -13.52
CA GLU A 305 10.46 7.66 -14.13
C GLU A 305 10.77 7.87 -15.63
N ASP A 306 11.92 7.46 -16.13
CA ASP A 306 12.28 7.64 -17.53
C ASP A 306 11.46 6.79 -18.50
N LEU A 307 10.75 5.76 -18.04
CA LEU A 307 9.99 4.80 -18.86
C LEU A 307 8.46 4.97 -18.82
N ILE A 308 7.98 6.05 -18.20
CA ILE A 308 6.53 6.28 -18.01
C ILE A 308 5.78 6.39 -19.34
N GLU A 309 6.32 7.15 -20.30
CA GLU A 309 5.62 7.45 -21.55
C GLU A 309 5.54 6.21 -22.45
N ASP A 310 6.61 5.44 -22.50
CA ASP A 310 6.74 4.18 -23.26
C ASP A 310 5.80 3.09 -22.74
N THR A 311 5.53 3.07 -21.44
CA THR A 311 4.71 2.05 -20.80
C THR A 311 3.22 2.36 -20.85
N ARG A 312 2.76 3.53 -21.31
CA ARG A 312 1.31 3.89 -21.31
C ARG A 312 0.40 2.91 -22.03
N LYS A 313 0.92 2.20 -23.04
CA LYS A 313 0.17 1.23 -23.84
C LYS A 313 0.18 -0.19 -23.25
N THR A 314 0.99 -0.43 -22.21
CA THR A 314 1.18 -1.77 -21.65
C THR A 314 0.03 -2.12 -20.68
N PRO A 315 -0.71 -3.22 -20.89
CA PRO A 315 -1.82 -3.62 -20.02
C PRO A 315 -1.31 -3.97 -18.62
N ARG A 316 -1.81 -3.28 -17.61
CA ARG A 316 -1.40 -3.40 -16.21
C ARG A 316 -2.50 -2.93 -15.27
N ASP A 317 -2.40 -3.34 -14.02
CA ASP A 317 -3.41 -3.03 -12.99
C ASP A 317 -2.93 -2.00 -11.99
N VAL A 318 -1.64 -2.04 -11.69
CA VAL A 318 -0.98 -1.13 -10.77
C VAL A 318 0.39 -0.78 -11.32
N THR A 319 0.73 0.51 -11.24
CA THR A 319 2.08 1.00 -11.54
C THR A 319 2.72 1.60 -10.30
N ILE A 320 3.90 1.09 -9.94
CA ILE A 320 4.80 1.69 -8.96
C ILE A 320 5.92 2.39 -9.71
N ILE A 321 6.13 3.66 -9.37
CA ILE A 321 7.11 4.50 -10.06
C ILE A 321 8.18 4.95 -9.08
N ILE A 322 9.42 4.71 -9.48
CA ILE A 322 10.62 5.04 -8.73
C ILE A 322 11.27 6.28 -9.38
N PRO A 323 11.18 7.46 -8.75
CA PRO A 323 11.71 8.67 -9.35
C PRO A 323 13.22 8.77 -9.16
N LYS A 324 13.95 9.13 -10.23
CA LYS A 324 15.39 9.50 -10.17
C LYS A 324 15.57 10.86 -9.48
N LYS A 325 14.62 11.79 -9.68
CA LYS A 325 14.58 13.12 -9.06
C LYS A 325 13.13 13.52 -8.81
N LEU A 326 12.85 14.29 -7.76
CA LEU A 326 11.48 14.78 -7.55
C LEU A 326 11.12 15.85 -8.59
N SER A 327 10.25 15.49 -9.52
CA SER A 327 9.71 16.35 -10.57
C SER A 327 8.19 16.56 -10.42
N LYS A 328 7.66 17.64 -11.01
CA LYS A 328 6.21 17.93 -11.01
C LYS A 328 5.37 16.89 -11.80
N LYS A 329 5.96 16.16 -12.76
CA LYS A 329 5.25 15.15 -13.58
C LYS A 329 4.79 13.93 -12.76
N ILE A 330 5.52 13.61 -11.69
CA ILE A 330 5.26 12.47 -10.78
C ILE A 330 3.88 12.57 -10.09
N ARG A 331 3.35 13.79 -9.91
CA ARG A 331 2.08 14.06 -9.21
C ARG A 331 0.84 13.38 -9.84
N SER A 332 0.95 12.84 -11.05
CA SER A 332 -0.16 12.27 -11.81
C SER A 332 -0.36 10.76 -11.64
N GLN A 333 0.54 10.06 -10.94
CA GLN A 333 0.67 8.59 -11.00
C GLN A 333 0.02 7.82 -9.85
N GLU A 334 -0.13 6.51 -10.00
CA GLU A 334 -0.89 5.65 -9.08
C GLU A 334 -0.18 5.42 -7.74
N VAL A 335 1.07 4.92 -7.79
CA VAL A 335 1.92 4.69 -6.61
C VAL A 335 3.33 5.19 -6.91
N VAL A 336 3.88 5.98 -5.99
CA VAL A 336 5.25 6.50 -6.08
C VAL A 336 6.02 6.01 -4.86
N LEU A 337 7.16 5.36 -5.12
CA LEU A 337 8.06 4.81 -4.11
C LEU A 337 9.43 5.45 -4.30
N LEU A 338 9.96 6.13 -3.29
CA LEU A 338 11.31 6.71 -3.39
C LEU A 338 12.34 5.59 -3.52
N GLN A 339 13.40 5.81 -4.31
CA GLN A 339 14.42 4.79 -4.58
C GLN A 339 15.04 4.22 -3.30
N LYS A 340 15.31 5.07 -2.30
CA LYS A 340 15.83 4.66 -0.98
C LYS A 340 14.91 3.70 -0.21
N GLU A 341 13.61 3.70 -0.52
CA GLU A 341 12.61 2.85 0.12
C GLU A 341 12.32 1.58 -0.71
N PHE A 342 12.98 1.39 -1.86
CA PHE A 342 12.67 0.27 -2.74
C PHE A 342 12.95 -1.07 -2.09
N ILE A 343 13.92 -1.16 -1.17
CA ILE A 343 14.15 -2.37 -0.35
C ILE A 343 12.92 -2.79 0.46
N ARG A 344 12.01 -1.86 0.77
CA ARG A 344 10.76 -2.12 1.51
C ARG A 344 9.63 -2.62 0.63
N PHE A 345 9.82 -2.67 -0.69
CA PHE A 345 8.80 -3.06 -1.65
C PHE A 345 8.14 -4.42 -1.34
N PRO A 346 8.88 -5.49 -0.98
CA PRO A 346 8.28 -6.75 -0.58
C PRO A 346 7.35 -6.61 0.64
N GLN A 347 7.77 -5.87 1.68
CA GLN A 347 6.97 -5.65 2.89
C GLN A 347 5.71 -4.83 2.60
N ILE A 348 5.78 -3.89 1.64
CA ILE A 348 4.62 -3.10 1.18
C ILE A 348 3.57 -4.01 0.56
N LEU A 349 3.98 -4.95 -0.29
CA LEU A 349 3.08 -5.92 -0.90
C LEU A 349 2.50 -6.88 0.14
N GLN A 350 3.34 -7.40 1.04
CA GLN A 350 2.91 -8.26 2.13
C GLN A 350 1.88 -7.56 3.01
N LEU A 351 2.15 -6.32 3.43
CA LEU A 351 1.21 -5.55 4.24
C LEU A 351 -0.12 -5.35 3.51
N SER A 352 -0.07 -5.03 2.22
CA SER A 352 -1.27 -4.89 1.40
C SER A 352 -2.07 -6.21 1.34
N GLY A 353 -1.40 -7.35 1.25
CA GLY A 353 -2.02 -8.68 1.28
C GLY A 353 -2.67 -9.02 2.63
N SER A 354 -1.96 -8.78 3.74
CA SER A 354 -2.49 -8.98 5.11
C SER A 354 -3.73 -8.12 5.37
N ILE A 355 -3.77 -6.92 4.79
CA ILE A 355 -4.90 -5.99 4.92
C ILE A 355 -6.12 -6.48 4.14
N ASP A 356 -5.92 -7.06 2.95
CA ASP A 356 -7.01 -7.69 2.20
C ASP A 356 -7.62 -8.89 2.95
N GLU A 357 -6.79 -9.67 3.65
CA GLU A 357 -7.28 -10.72 4.53
C GLU A 357 -8.08 -10.15 5.71
N LEU A 358 -7.58 -9.08 6.33
CA LEU A 358 -8.25 -8.39 7.44
C LEU A 358 -9.62 -7.83 7.02
N ILE A 359 -9.70 -7.23 5.82
CA ILE A 359 -10.96 -6.76 5.21
C ILE A 359 -11.92 -7.94 5.06
N THR A 360 -11.45 -9.05 4.48
CA THR A 360 -12.27 -10.25 4.25
C THR A 360 -12.83 -10.80 5.58
N ARG A 361 -12.00 -10.95 6.62
CA ARG A 361 -12.42 -11.41 7.94
C ARG A 361 -13.47 -10.47 8.57
N SER A 362 -13.27 -9.16 8.45
CA SER A 362 -14.20 -8.16 8.99
C SER A 362 -15.53 -8.15 8.23
N GLN A 363 -15.51 -8.30 6.91
CA GLN A 363 -16.71 -8.42 6.07
C GLN A 363 -17.51 -9.68 6.40
N VAL A 364 -16.84 -10.84 6.54
CA VAL A 364 -17.49 -12.10 6.93
C VAL A 364 -18.16 -11.96 8.29
N THR A 365 -17.47 -11.35 9.26
CA THR A 365 -18.04 -11.09 10.59
C THR A 365 -19.26 -10.18 10.51
N ALA A 366 -19.16 -9.08 9.75
CA ALA A 366 -20.25 -8.14 9.55
C ALA A 366 -21.49 -8.80 8.93
N VAL A 367 -21.29 -9.58 7.86
CA VAL A 367 -22.35 -10.32 7.17
C VAL A 367 -22.98 -11.34 8.12
N THR A 368 -22.18 -12.05 8.91
CA THR A 368 -22.68 -13.05 9.87
C THR A 368 -23.61 -12.41 10.88
N ILE A 369 -23.22 -11.27 11.47
CA ILE A 369 -24.06 -10.52 12.42
C ILE A 369 -25.36 -10.07 11.74
N ASN A 370 -25.29 -9.52 10.52
CA ASN A 370 -26.48 -9.09 9.80
C ASN A 370 -27.40 -10.27 9.45
N VAL A 371 -26.86 -11.43 9.08
CA VAL A 371 -27.63 -12.64 8.79
C VAL A 371 -28.32 -13.18 10.04
N ILE A 372 -27.64 -13.21 11.19
CA ILE A 372 -28.25 -13.58 12.48
C ILE A 372 -29.41 -12.62 12.81
N ALA A 373 -29.20 -11.31 12.65
CA ALA A 373 -30.25 -10.32 12.86
C ALA A 373 -31.42 -10.48 11.86
N LEU A 374 -31.14 -10.85 10.61
CA LEU A 374 -32.18 -11.18 9.63
C LEU A 374 -33.07 -12.34 10.12
N PHE A 375 -32.47 -13.40 10.68
CA PHE A 375 -33.22 -14.51 11.28
C PHE A 375 -34.05 -14.08 12.49
N LEU A 376 -33.51 -13.24 13.37
CA LEU A 376 -34.26 -12.72 14.53
C LEU A 376 -35.44 -11.82 14.12
N THR A 377 -35.32 -11.15 12.97
CA THR A 377 -36.42 -10.37 12.39
C THR A 377 -37.60 -11.27 11.99
N ILE A 378 -37.35 -12.51 11.54
CA ILE A 378 -38.38 -13.51 11.25
C ILE A 378 -39.18 -13.86 12.51
N MET A 379 -38.51 -13.95 13.65
CA MET A 379 -39.13 -14.21 14.95
C MET A 379 -39.89 -12.99 15.52
N ARG A 380 -40.05 -11.91 14.73
CA ARG A 380 -40.68 -10.63 15.12
C ARG A 380 -40.00 -9.93 16.30
N GLN A 381 -38.71 -10.20 16.53
CA GLN A 381 -37.96 -9.62 17.65
C GLN A 381 -37.24 -8.31 17.29
N ILE A 382 -37.24 -7.91 16.02
CA ILE A 382 -36.45 -6.76 15.54
C ILE A 382 -37.35 -5.80 14.75
N HIS A 383 -37.46 -4.58 15.26
CA HIS A 383 -38.11 -3.45 14.60
C HIS A 383 -37.10 -2.69 13.69
N PRO A 384 -37.54 -1.92 12.67
CA PRO A 384 -36.63 -1.18 11.80
C PRO A 384 -35.58 -0.30 12.51
N PHE A 385 -35.95 0.34 13.62
CA PHE A 385 -35.00 1.13 14.42
C PHE A 385 -33.92 0.24 15.05
N THR A 386 -34.31 -0.91 15.61
CA THR A 386 -33.37 -1.89 16.15
C THR A 386 -32.47 -2.47 15.06
N ALA A 387 -33.01 -2.75 13.88
CA ALA A 387 -32.26 -3.19 12.71
C ALA A 387 -31.22 -2.14 12.28
N LEU A 388 -31.61 -0.86 12.24
CA LEU A 388 -30.70 0.25 11.95
C LEU A 388 -29.60 0.39 13.00
N SER A 389 -29.95 0.26 14.29
CA SER A 389 -28.98 0.29 15.39
C SER A 389 -27.98 -0.87 15.29
N ILE A 390 -28.46 -2.10 15.06
CA ILE A 390 -27.59 -3.27 14.88
C ILE A 390 -26.65 -3.06 13.69
N TYR A 391 -27.18 -2.64 12.54
CA TYR A 391 -26.39 -2.40 11.34
C TYR A 391 -25.32 -1.31 11.56
N GLY A 392 -25.70 -0.19 12.16
CA GLY A 392 -24.80 0.92 12.46
C GLY A 392 -23.72 0.57 13.48
N MET A 393 -24.09 -0.10 14.57
CA MET A 393 -23.15 -0.57 15.59
C MET A 393 -22.19 -1.62 15.03
N ASN A 394 -22.68 -2.55 14.22
CA ASN A 394 -21.86 -3.55 13.56
C ASN A 394 -20.81 -2.88 12.67
N MET A 395 -21.22 -1.95 11.79
CA MET A 395 -20.28 -1.18 10.98
C MET A 395 -19.24 -0.46 11.82
N PHE A 396 -19.67 0.29 12.84
CA PHE A 396 -18.78 1.08 13.68
C PHE A 396 -17.77 0.20 14.42
N ALA A 397 -18.21 -0.93 14.97
CA ALA A 397 -17.34 -1.90 15.63
C ALA A 397 -16.27 -2.45 14.68
N GLN A 398 -16.66 -2.84 13.45
CA GLN A 398 -15.69 -3.32 12.45
C GLN A 398 -14.69 -2.22 12.08
N LEU A 399 -15.12 -0.97 11.91
CA LEU A 399 -14.23 0.14 11.59
C LEU A 399 -13.20 0.40 12.70
N ILE A 400 -13.59 0.31 13.98
CA ILE A 400 -12.66 0.44 15.11
C ILE A 400 -11.66 -0.72 15.13
N ILE A 401 -12.13 -1.95 14.96
CA ILE A 401 -11.28 -3.15 14.94
C ILE A 401 -10.24 -3.03 13.82
N LEU A 402 -10.69 -2.64 12.62
CA LEU A 402 -9.82 -2.43 11.46
C LEU A 402 -8.80 -1.33 11.69
N GLN A 403 -9.23 -0.18 12.24
CA GLN A 403 -8.31 0.92 12.54
C GLN A 403 -7.21 0.46 13.49
N ASN A 404 -7.57 -0.24 14.57
CA ASN A 404 -6.61 -0.73 15.56
C ASN A 404 -5.65 -1.78 14.99
N ASN A 405 -6.16 -2.74 14.22
CA ASN A 405 -5.32 -3.78 13.62
C ASN A 405 -4.39 -3.20 12.55
N THR A 406 -4.89 -2.30 11.69
CA THR A 406 -4.06 -1.60 10.70
C THR A 406 -2.94 -0.81 11.38
N GLN A 407 -3.20 -0.18 12.53
CA GLN A 407 -2.16 0.51 13.31
C GLN A 407 -1.10 -0.42 13.92
N ARG A 408 -1.46 -1.66 14.29
CA ARG A 408 -0.50 -2.66 14.80
C ARG A 408 0.44 -3.14 13.71
N GLU A 409 -0.08 -3.31 12.50
CA GLU A 409 0.69 -3.75 11.33
C GLU A 409 1.72 -2.72 10.83
N LYS A 410 1.71 -1.49 11.37
CA LYS A 410 2.75 -0.47 11.08
C LYS A 410 4.17 -0.98 11.27
N GLY A 411 4.39 -1.86 12.26
CA GLY A 411 5.71 -2.41 12.59
C GLY A 411 6.38 -3.15 11.41
N VAL A 412 5.58 -3.74 10.52
CA VAL A 412 6.06 -4.52 9.37
C VAL A 412 6.96 -3.69 8.44
N LEU A 413 6.68 -2.38 8.30
CA LEU A 413 7.44 -1.49 7.42
C LEU A 413 8.77 -1.01 8.01
N TYR A 414 9.04 -1.27 9.29
CA TYR A 414 10.27 -0.82 9.95
C TYR A 414 11.34 -1.92 10.07
N ASN A 415 10.97 -3.20 9.96
CA ASN A 415 11.88 -4.34 10.15
C ASN A 415 12.69 -4.72 8.90
N ALA A 416 12.71 -3.88 7.85
CA ALA A 416 13.36 -4.21 6.58
C ALA A 416 14.91 -4.24 6.63
N TYR A 417 15.52 -3.86 7.76
CA TYR A 417 16.97 -3.74 7.94
C TYR A 417 17.53 -4.52 9.14
N GLU A 418 16.76 -5.44 9.73
CA GLU A 418 17.34 -6.49 10.57
C GLU A 418 18.03 -7.53 9.68
#